data_AF-A0A3D4TBW7-F1
#
_entry.id   AF-A0A3D4TBW7-F1
#
_cell.length_a   1.000
_cell.length_b   1.000
_cell.length_c   1.000
_cell.angle_alpha   90.00
_cell.angle_beta   90.00
_cell.angle_gamma   90.00
#
_symmetry.space_group_name_H-M   'P 1'
#
loop_
_entity.id
_entity.type
_entity.pdbx_description
1 polymer ?
#
loop_
_entity_poly.entity_id
_entity_poly.type
_entity_poly.pdbx_seq_one_letter_code
_entity_poly.pdbx_strand_id
1 'polypeptide(L)'
;MGISKKNISLLTLFMVLYYVCITWIVHRSGYEHTESLFYAEKLKLLFEAKQNQLVILGTTFPSMVFLSNLIFIPLGYLFAPVAASILVMSILYYFILRNHLSTKLPMNIYVPMVTALFMFHPGMVFAAVSGRSIAMVLLFFYLVYRSFFNYYRSQTTFYLSLSSIYL
;
A
#
# COMPACT_ATOMS: atom_id res chain seq x y z
N MET A 1 2.59 -26.14 15.14
CA MET A 1 3.56 -25.06 15.39
C MET A 1 2.84 -23.74 15.09
N GLY A 2 2.37 -23.03 16.12
CA GLY A 2 1.45 -21.90 15.94
C GLY A 2 2.14 -20.65 15.41
N ILE A 3 1.70 -20.11 14.28
CA ILE A 3 2.18 -18.82 13.77
C ILE A 3 1.65 -17.71 14.68
N SER A 4 2.56 -17.04 15.39
CA SER A 4 2.24 -15.95 16.33
C SER A 4 2.21 -14.59 15.61
N LYS A 5 1.58 -13.58 16.23
CA LYS A 5 1.54 -12.18 15.74
C LYS A 5 2.95 -11.63 15.45
N LYS A 6 3.93 -12.01 16.26
CA LYS A 6 5.34 -11.62 16.07
C LYS A 6 5.90 -12.14 14.74
N ASN A 7 5.53 -13.37 14.35
CA ASN A 7 5.99 -13.99 13.10
C ASN A 7 5.39 -13.28 11.88
N ILE A 8 4.14 -12.84 11.96
CA ILE A 8 3.49 -12.07 10.88
C ILE A 8 4.20 -10.72 10.71
N SER A 9 4.54 -10.03 11.80
CA SER A 9 5.30 -8.77 11.74
C SER A 9 6.67 -8.96 11.09
N LEU A 10 7.37 -10.04 11.45
CA LEU A 10 8.66 -10.38 10.83
C LEU A 10 8.52 -10.67 9.33
N LEU A 11 7.48 -11.41 8.93
CA LEU A 11 7.17 -11.68 7.52
C LEU A 11 6.82 -10.40 6.75
N THR A 12 6.13 -9.45 7.37
CA THR A 12 5.82 -8.17 6.72
C THR A 12 7.06 -7.31 6.53
N LEU A 13 7.98 -7.32 7.49
CA LEU A 13 9.28 -6.66 7.33
C LEU A 13 10.08 -7.29 6.18
N PHE A 14 10.06 -8.62 6.09
CA PHE A 14 10.67 -9.34 4.96
C PHE A 14 10.05 -8.93 3.62
N MET A 15 8.73 -8.75 3.55
CA MET A 15 8.04 -8.26 2.34
C MET A 15 8.46 -6.85 1.94
N VAL A 16 8.64 -5.94 2.90
CA VAL A 16 9.16 -4.59 2.62
C VAL A 16 10.54 -4.68 1.97
N LEU A 17 11.45 -5.46 2.56
CA LEU A 17 12.80 -5.64 2.04
C LEU A 17 12.78 -6.29 0.64
N TYR A 18 11.94 -7.29 0.44
CA TYR A 18 11.74 -7.94 -0.86
C TYR A 18 11.35 -6.94 -1.95
N TYR A 19 10.33 -6.11 -1.70
CA TYR A 19 9.90 -5.11 -2.67
C TYR A 19 10.95 -4.03 -2.90
N VAL A 20 11.68 -3.58 -1.87
CA VAL A 20 12.80 -2.64 -2.04
C VAL A 20 13.86 -3.23 -2.98
N CYS A 21 14.21 -4.51 -2.83
CA CYS A 21 15.14 -5.18 -3.74
C CYS A 21 14.62 -5.25 -5.18
N ILE A 22 13.35 -5.57 -5.40
CA ILE A 22 12.76 -5.59 -6.75
C ILE A 22 12.74 -4.19 -7.35
N THR A 23 12.29 -3.20 -6.59
CA THR A 23 12.29 -1.80 -7.01
C THR A 23 13.69 -1.38 -7.45
N TRP A 24 14.72 -1.70 -6.67
CA TRP A 24 16.09 -1.42 -7.05
C TRP A 24 16.48 -2.01 -8.41
N ILE A 25 16.11 -3.27 -8.68
CA ILE A 25 16.40 -3.95 -9.94
C ILE A 25 15.65 -3.30 -11.11
N VAL A 26 14.35 -3.01 -10.93
CA VAL A 26 13.47 -2.46 -11.97
C VAL A 26 13.84 -1.01 -12.31
N HIS A 27 14.09 -0.17 -11.31
CA HIS A 27 14.51 1.22 -11.57
C HIS A 27 15.90 1.28 -12.18
N ARG A 28 16.81 0.36 -11.83
CA ARG A 28 18.12 0.25 -12.50
C ARG A 28 18.00 -0.09 -13.98
N SER A 29 16.95 -0.81 -14.38
CA SER A 29 16.65 -1.05 -15.80
C SER A 29 16.05 0.16 -16.53
N GLY A 30 15.88 1.30 -15.85
CA GLY A 30 15.34 2.54 -16.42
C GLY A 30 13.81 2.56 -16.52
N TYR A 31 13.12 1.69 -15.78
CA TYR A 31 11.67 1.63 -15.82
C TYR A 31 11.08 2.63 -14.81
N GLU A 32 10.47 3.68 -15.34
CA GLU A 32 9.76 4.70 -14.56
C GLU A 32 8.32 4.83 -15.07
N HIS A 33 7.38 4.94 -14.14
CA HIS A 33 5.98 5.13 -14.50
C HIS A 33 5.62 6.60 -14.56
N THR A 34 4.87 6.98 -15.60
CA THR A 34 4.35 8.34 -15.80
C THR A 34 3.55 8.86 -14.60
N GLU A 35 2.73 8.01 -13.98
CA GLU A 35 1.95 8.37 -12.78
C GLU A 35 2.85 8.61 -11.56
N SER A 36 3.89 7.79 -11.37
CA SER A 36 4.88 7.98 -10.31
C SER A 36 5.66 9.30 -10.50
N LEU A 37 6.13 9.55 -11.73
CA LEU A 37 6.80 10.79 -12.10
C LEU A 37 5.90 12.03 -11.91
N PHE A 38 4.61 11.91 -12.23
CA PHE A 38 3.64 12.97 -12.00
C PHE A 38 3.49 13.29 -10.51
N TYR A 39 3.44 12.28 -9.64
CA TYR A 39 3.42 12.49 -8.20
C TYR A 39 4.73 13.07 -7.67
N ALA A 40 5.87 12.62 -8.18
CA ALA A 40 7.19 13.13 -7.82
C ALA A 40 7.33 14.63 -8.16
N GLU A 41 6.92 15.03 -9.38
CA GLU A 41 6.94 16.42 -9.80
C GLU A 41 5.98 17.28 -8.96
N LYS A 42 4.80 16.75 -8.64
CA LYS A 42 3.86 17.42 -7.72
C LYS A 42 4.47 17.66 -6.34
N LEU A 43 5.20 16.69 -5.78
CA LEU A 43 5.90 16.87 -4.51
C LEU A 43 6.98 17.94 -4.64
N LYS A 44 7.77 17.91 -5.71
CA LYS A 44 8.81 18.91 -5.95
C LYS A 44 8.22 20.33 -6.06
N LEU A 45 7.14 20.49 -6.82
CA LEU A 45 6.43 21.77 -6.94
C LEU A 45 5.85 22.25 -5.60
N LEU A 46 5.37 21.34 -4.76
CA LEU A 46 4.82 21.69 -3.44
C LEU A 46 5.87 22.29 -2.49
N PHE A 47 7.11 21.80 -2.54
CA PHE A 47 8.17 22.20 -1.58
C PHE A 47 9.22 23.15 -2.14
N GLU A 48 9.48 23.14 -3.46
CA GLU A 48 10.56 23.93 -4.07
C GLU A 48 10.05 25.13 -4.90
N ALA A 49 8.75 25.23 -5.19
CA ALA A 49 8.24 26.34 -5.98
C ALA A 49 8.30 27.66 -5.20
N LYS A 50 9.00 28.65 -5.77
CA LYS A 50 9.13 30.01 -5.22
C LYS A 50 7.95 30.93 -5.52
N GLN A 51 7.11 30.56 -6.50
CA GLN A 51 5.95 31.36 -6.92
C GLN A 51 4.66 30.71 -6.45
N ASN A 52 3.63 31.53 -6.22
CA ASN A 52 2.30 31.12 -5.75
C ASN A 52 1.47 30.41 -6.85
N GLN A 53 2.10 29.50 -7.60
CA GLN A 53 1.48 28.67 -8.65
C GLN A 53 0.75 27.44 -8.07
N LEU A 54 0.78 27.28 -6.75
CA LEU A 54 0.07 26.26 -5.96
C LEU A 54 -1.43 26.14 -6.28
N VAL A 55 -2.02 27.19 -6.84
CA VAL A 55 -3.47 27.28 -7.13
C VAL A 55 -3.88 26.51 -8.40
N ILE A 56 -2.97 26.21 -9.34
CA ILE A 56 -3.40 25.79 -10.70
C ILE A 56 -3.18 24.30 -11.01
N LEU A 57 -2.26 23.58 -10.35
CA LEU A 57 -1.87 22.22 -10.78
C LEU A 57 -1.99 21.10 -9.72
N GLY A 58 -2.15 21.40 -8.44
CA GLY A 58 -1.93 20.39 -7.37
C GLY A 58 -2.94 20.32 -6.23
N THR A 59 -3.72 21.37 -5.98
CA THR A 59 -4.58 21.48 -4.79
C THR A 59 -6.05 21.22 -5.06
N THR A 60 -6.45 20.99 -6.31
CA THR A 60 -7.87 20.83 -6.66
C THR A 60 -8.52 19.62 -6.00
N PHE A 61 -7.81 18.51 -5.73
CA PHE A 61 -8.25 17.45 -4.80
C PHE A 61 -7.03 16.61 -4.35
N PRO A 62 -6.48 16.76 -3.12
CA PRO A 62 -5.40 15.92 -2.65
C PRO A 62 -5.91 14.49 -2.42
N SER A 63 -5.70 13.62 -3.40
CA SER A 63 -6.00 12.19 -3.26
C SER A 63 -5.21 11.58 -2.10
N MET A 64 -5.79 10.56 -1.44
CA MET A 64 -5.08 9.77 -0.42
C MET A 64 -3.75 9.20 -0.94
N VAL A 65 -3.69 8.89 -2.24
CA VAL A 65 -2.46 8.45 -2.93
C VAL A 65 -1.36 9.50 -2.80
N PHE A 66 -1.66 10.76 -3.14
CA PHE A 66 -0.70 11.85 -3.03
C PHE A 66 -0.26 12.11 -1.59
N LEU A 67 -1.22 12.13 -0.65
CA LEU A 67 -0.92 12.37 0.78
C LEU A 67 0.03 11.31 1.36
N SER A 68 -0.09 10.06 0.93
CA SER A 68 0.79 8.98 1.41
C SER A 68 2.26 9.17 1.01
N ASN A 69 2.52 9.87 -0.10
CA ASN A 69 3.87 10.10 -0.60
C ASN A 69 4.61 11.15 0.24
N LEU A 70 3.90 12.04 0.94
CA LEU A 70 4.49 13.11 1.76
C LEU A 70 5.41 12.56 2.86
N ILE A 71 5.10 11.37 3.39
CA ILE A 71 5.86 10.73 4.47
C ILE A 71 7.26 10.32 3.98
N PHE A 72 7.43 10.07 2.69
CA PHE A 72 8.67 9.55 2.08
C PHE A 72 9.52 10.60 1.39
N ILE A 73 9.16 11.89 1.49
CA ILE A 73 9.95 12.99 0.92
C ILE A 73 11.43 12.94 1.35
N PRO A 74 11.80 12.63 2.61
CA PRO A 74 13.21 12.57 3.02
C PRO A 74 14.05 11.54 2.24
N LEU A 75 13.41 10.56 1.58
CA LEU A 75 14.08 9.56 0.74
C LEU A 75 14.29 10.03 -0.72
N GLY A 76 13.79 11.22 -1.07
CA GLY A 76 13.86 11.82 -2.40
C GLY A 76 12.53 11.78 -3.16
N TYR A 77 12.25 12.82 -3.94
CA TYR A 77 10.96 13.00 -4.62
C TYR A 77 10.62 11.90 -5.62
N LEU A 78 11.61 11.39 -6.36
CA LEU A 78 11.41 10.31 -7.34
C LEU A 78 11.09 8.97 -6.67
N PHE A 79 11.69 8.71 -5.50
CA PHE A 79 11.49 7.45 -4.78
C PHE A 79 10.27 7.47 -3.86
N ALA A 80 9.80 8.65 -3.44
CA ALA A 80 8.70 8.79 -2.49
C ALA A 80 7.39 8.06 -2.91
N PRO A 81 6.91 8.14 -4.17
CA PRO A 81 5.70 7.41 -4.59
C PRO A 81 5.88 5.89 -4.55
N VAL A 82 7.09 5.42 -4.88
CA VAL A 82 7.42 4.00 -4.86
C VAL A 82 7.51 3.48 -3.44
N ALA A 83 8.18 4.21 -2.54
CA ALA A 83 8.25 3.88 -1.12
C ALA A 83 6.86 3.81 -0.46
N ALA A 84 5.97 4.76 -0.81
CA ALA A 84 4.59 4.74 -0.35
C ALA A 84 3.86 3.45 -0.81
N SER A 85 4.01 3.08 -2.09
CA SER A 85 3.39 1.88 -2.66
C SER A 85 3.89 0.60 -2.00
N ILE A 86 5.20 0.49 -1.74
CA ILE A 86 5.81 -0.64 -1.02
C ILE A 86 5.19 -0.80 0.37
N LEU A 87 5.08 0.29 1.13
CA LEU A 87 4.49 0.23 2.47
C LEU A 87 3.01 -0.11 2.43
N VAL A 88 2.24 0.50 1.53
CA VAL A 88 0.80 0.24 1.40
C VAL A 88 0.54 -1.22 1.09
N MET A 89 1.29 -1.81 0.15
CA MET A 89 1.19 -3.24 -0.16
C MET A 89 1.63 -4.14 0.99
N SER A 90 2.64 -3.73 1.76
CA SER A 90 3.10 -4.46 2.95
C SER A 90 2.07 -4.40 4.09
N ILE A 91 1.39 -3.27 4.25
CA ILE A 91 0.27 -3.08 5.19
C ILE A 91 -0.92 -3.96 4.78
N LEU A 92 -1.24 -4.01 3.48
CA LEU A 92 -2.28 -4.90 2.95
C LEU A 92 -1.97 -6.37 3.29
N TYR A 93 -0.74 -6.82 3.01
CA TYR A 93 -0.27 -8.16 3.37
C TYR A 93 -0.42 -8.44 4.87
N TYR A 94 0.01 -7.49 5.73
CA TYR A 94 -0.16 -7.60 7.18
C TYR A 94 -1.62 -7.78 7.60
N PHE A 95 -2.52 -6.97 7.06
CA PHE A 95 -3.93 -7.03 7.43
C PHE A 95 -4.59 -8.34 6.99
N ILE A 96 -4.23 -8.88 5.81
CA ILE A 96 -4.75 -10.17 5.33
C ILE A 96 -4.34 -11.29 6.29
N LEU A 97 -3.04 -11.40 6.60
CA LEU A 97 -2.55 -12.43 7.52
C LEU A 97 -3.09 -12.27 8.94
N ARG A 98 -3.17 -11.03 9.44
CA ARG A 98 -3.67 -10.75 10.78
C ARG A 98 -5.15 -11.09 10.93
N ASN A 99 -5.98 -10.81 9.92
CA ASN A 99 -7.41 -11.14 9.98
C ASN A 99 -7.63 -12.65 9.96
N HIS A 100 -6.77 -13.41 9.27
CA HIS A 100 -6.87 -14.87 9.24
C HIS A 100 -6.66 -15.52 10.61
N LEU A 101 -5.88 -14.91 11.51
CA LEU A 101 -5.72 -15.41 12.89
C LEU A 101 -7.04 -15.55 13.66
N SER A 102 -8.10 -14.85 13.24
CA SER A 102 -9.45 -14.97 13.82
C SER A 102 -10.26 -16.16 13.30
N THR A 103 -9.71 -16.92 12.34
CA THR A 103 -10.41 -18.02 11.67
C THR A 103 -9.88 -19.38 12.13
N LYS A 104 -10.69 -20.43 11.99
CA LYS A 104 -10.31 -21.82 12.34
C LYS A 104 -9.51 -22.55 11.26
N LEU A 105 -9.11 -21.84 10.20
CA LEU A 105 -8.45 -22.43 9.03
C LEU A 105 -6.97 -22.76 9.33
N PRO A 106 -6.39 -23.76 8.63
CA PRO A 106 -5.02 -24.18 8.86
C PRO A 106 -4.03 -23.10 8.39
N MET A 107 -3.43 -22.40 9.35
CA MET A 107 -2.46 -21.33 9.12
C MET A 107 -1.21 -21.80 8.37
N ASN A 108 -0.85 -23.08 8.51
CA ASN A 108 0.31 -23.70 7.84
C ASN A 108 0.19 -23.72 6.32
N ILE A 109 -1.04 -23.72 5.78
CA ILE A 109 -1.29 -23.70 4.33
C ILE A 109 -1.57 -22.26 3.88
N TYR A 110 -2.36 -21.52 4.66
CA TYR A 110 -2.78 -20.18 4.29
C TYR A 110 -1.62 -19.18 4.19
N VAL A 111 -0.71 -19.17 5.17
CA VAL A 111 0.42 -18.23 5.18
C VAL A 111 1.32 -18.39 3.95
N PRO A 112 1.89 -19.57 3.66
CA PRO A 112 2.76 -19.70 2.49
C PRO A 112 2.02 -19.42 1.18
N MET A 113 0.73 -19.75 1.07
CA MET A 113 -0.07 -19.42 -0.12
C MET A 113 -0.19 -17.90 -0.33
N VAL A 114 -0.52 -17.14 0.71
CA VAL A 114 -0.62 -15.67 0.62
C VAL A 114 0.76 -15.05 0.40
N THR A 115 1.80 -15.55 1.06
CA THR A 115 3.18 -15.11 0.83
C THR A 115 3.59 -15.33 -0.63
N ALA A 116 3.34 -16.51 -1.19
CA ALA A 116 3.63 -16.80 -2.59
C ALA A 116 2.83 -15.90 -3.54
N LEU A 117 1.56 -15.62 -3.24
CA LEU A 117 0.75 -14.69 -4.03
C LEU A 117 1.36 -13.29 -4.06
N PHE A 118 1.77 -12.74 -2.91
CA PHE A 118 2.37 -11.40 -2.85
C PHE A 118 3.76 -11.35 -3.50
N MET A 119 4.55 -12.42 -3.42
CA MET A 119 5.88 -12.46 -4.02
C MET A 119 5.86 -12.67 -5.54
N PHE A 120 5.03 -13.58 -6.04
CA PHE A 120 5.13 -14.07 -7.41
C PHE A 120 4.01 -13.58 -8.33
N HIS A 121 2.89 -13.07 -7.80
CA HIS A 121 1.82 -12.58 -8.67
C HIS A 121 2.26 -11.25 -9.32
N PRO A 122 2.32 -11.17 -10.66
CA PRO A 122 2.86 -10.01 -11.36
C PRO A 122 2.08 -8.73 -11.02
N GLY A 123 0.76 -8.82 -10.87
CA GLY A 123 -0.06 -7.68 -10.46
C GLY A 123 0.25 -7.14 -9.06
N MET A 124 0.66 -8.00 -8.11
CA MET A 124 0.96 -7.58 -6.74
C MET A 124 2.33 -6.91 -6.66
N VAL A 125 3.32 -7.52 -7.33
CA VAL A 125 4.67 -6.95 -7.47
C VAL A 125 4.60 -5.62 -8.22
N PHE A 126 3.86 -5.56 -9.32
CA PHE A 126 3.64 -4.34 -10.07
C PHE A 126 3.00 -3.24 -9.22
N ALA A 127 1.95 -3.56 -8.46
CA ALA A 127 1.31 -2.59 -7.58
C ALA A 127 2.27 -2.05 -6.51
N ALA A 128 3.17 -2.88 -5.97
CA ALA A 128 4.15 -2.47 -4.96
C ALA A 128 5.27 -1.59 -5.52
N VAL A 129 5.77 -1.91 -6.72
CA VAL A 129 7.00 -1.30 -7.27
C VAL A 129 6.70 -0.08 -8.15
N SER A 130 5.50 0.01 -8.73
CA SER A 130 5.19 1.00 -9.76
C SER A 130 5.02 2.45 -9.28
N GLY A 131 4.86 2.70 -7.98
CA GLY A 131 4.58 4.04 -7.47
C GLY A 131 3.19 4.59 -7.83
N ARG A 132 2.26 3.71 -8.21
CA ARG A 132 0.91 4.06 -8.71
C ARG A 132 -0.15 4.00 -7.62
N SER A 133 -1.29 4.63 -7.90
CA SER A 133 -2.50 4.57 -7.05
C SER A 133 -3.05 3.17 -6.77
N ILE A 134 -2.66 2.16 -7.57
CA ILE A 134 -3.15 0.77 -7.50
C ILE A 134 -2.98 0.17 -6.10
N ALA A 135 -1.84 0.38 -5.44
CA ALA A 135 -1.59 -0.14 -4.10
C ALA A 135 -2.63 0.38 -3.09
N MET A 136 -2.94 1.68 -3.15
CA MET A 136 -3.95 2.30 -2.30
C MET A 136 -5.35 1.79 -2.62
N VAL A 137 -5.70 1.69 -3.91
CA VAL A 137 -7.00 1.15 -4.33
C VAL A 137 -7.20 -0.25 -3.77
N LEU A 138 -6.20 -1.13 -3.87
CA LEU A 138 -6.27 -2.48 -3.31
C LEU A 138 -6.44 -2.48 -1.78
N LEU A 139 -5.72 -1.61 -1.07
CA LEU A 139 -5.84 -1.48 0.38
C LEU A 139 -7.24 -1.00 0.80
N PHE A 140 -7.74 0.08 0.21
CA PHE A 140 -9.06 0.65 0.54
C PHE A 140 -10.19 -0.31 0.17
N PHE A 141 -10.11 -0.94 -1.00
CA PHE A 141 -11.07 -1.96 -1.40
C PHE A 141 -11.09 -3.11 -0.38
N TYR A 142 -9.92 -3.62 0.02
CA TYR A 142 -9.83 -4.64 1.07
C TYR A 142 -10.43 -4.18 2.40
N LEU A 143 -10.20 -2.93 2.82
CA LEU A 143 -10.75 -2.39 4.06
C LEU A 143 -12.28 -2.25 4.01
N VAL A 144 -12.86 -1.90 2.87
CA VAL A 144 -14.32 -1.91 2.63
C VAL A 144 -14.88 -3.31 2.85
N TYR A 145 -14.35 -4.35 2.18
CA TYR A 145 -14.83 -5.71 2.36
C TYR A 145 -14.65 -6.22 3.79
N ARG A 146 -13.51 -5.89 4.41
CA ARG A 146 -13.26 -6.24 5.81
C ARG A 146 -14.33 -5.66 6.73
N SER A 147 -14.71 -4.40 6.52
CA SER A 147 -15.78 -3.74 7.27
C SER A 147 -17.12 -4.42 7.06
N PHE A 148 -17.48 -4.77 5.81
CA PHE A 148 -18.70 -5.52 5.53
C PHE A 148 -18.71 -6.90 6.20
N PHE A 149 -17.63 -7.67 6.12
CA PHE A 149 -17.54 -8.98 6.79
C PHE A 149 -17.65 -8.86 8.31
N ASN A 150 -17.07 -7.81 8.91
CA ASN A 150 -17.22 -7.55 10.33
C ASN A 150 -18.65 -7.16 10.70
N TYR A 151 -19.31 -6.34 9.88
CA TYR A 151 -20.73 -6.01 10.04
C TYR A 151 -21.61 -7.27 10.03
N TYR A 152 -21.37 -8.21 9.11
CA TYR A 152 -22.13 -9.46 9.09
C TYR A 152 -21.95 -10.32 10.35
N ARG A 153 -20.79 -10.21 11.03
CA ARG A 153 -20.51 -10.96 12.27
C ARG A 153 -21.07 -10.30 13.53
N SER A 154 -21.00 -8.97 13.64
CA SER A 154 -21.37 -8.25 14.87
C SER A 154 -22.67 -7.45 14.77
N GLN A 155 -23.19 -7.22 13.56
CA GLN A 155 -24.37 -6.40 13.25
C GLN A 155 -24.34 -4.96 13.78
N THR A 156 -23.15 -4.45 14.13
CA THR A 156 -22.98 -3.09 14.64
C THR A 156 -22.85 -2.09 13.49
N THR A 157 -23.72 -1.08 13.45
CA THR A 157 -23.73 -0.01 12.44
C THR A 157 -22.40 0.73 12.30
N PHE A 158 -21.56 0.73 13.34
CA PHE A 158 -20.19 1.24 13.31
C PHE A 158 -19.37 0.75 12.10
N TYR A 159 -19.44 -0.53 11.76
CA TYR A 159 -18.67 -1.08 10.63
C TYR A 159 -19.21 -0.61 9.28
N LEU A 160 -20.50 -0.28 9.19
CA LEU A 160 -21.10 0.28 7.98
C LEU A 160 -20.65 1.73 7.79
N SER A 161 -20.61 2.52 8.87
CA SER A 161 -20.03 3.87 8.87
C SER A 161 -18.54 3.83 8.53
N LEU A 162 -17.78 2.86 9.05
CA LEU A 162 -16.36 2.70 8.72
C LEU A 162 -16.16 2.38 7.24
N SER A 163 -17.02 1.55 6.65
CA SER A 163 -16.99 1.26 5.21
C SER A 163 -17.25 2.50 4.36
N SER A 164 -18.14 3.40 4.77
CA SER A 164 -18.39 4.66 4.04
C SER A 164 -17.21 5.62 4.08
N ILE A 165 -16.33 5.56 5.09
CA ILE A 165 -15.11 6.38 5.16
C ILE A 165 -14.02 5.85 4.22
N TYR A 166 -14.06 4.56 3.89
CA TYR A 166 -13.10 3.93 2.99
C TYR A 166 -13.48 4.01 1.50
N LEU A 167 -14.71 4.44 1.20
CA LEU A 167 -15.19 4.76 -0.15
C LEU A 167 -14.83 6.21 -0.52
#